data_AF-A0A6M0CY57-F1
#
_entry.id   AF-A0A6M0CY57-F1
#
_cell.length_a   1.000
_cell.length_b   1.000
_cell.length_c   1.000
_cell.angle_alpha   90.00
_cell.angle_beta   90.00
_cell.angle_gamma   90.00
#
_symmetry.space_group_name_H-M   'P 1'
#
loop_
_entity.id
_entity.type
_entity.pdbx_description
1 polymer ?
#
loop_
_entity_poly.entity_id
_entity_poly.type
_entity_poly.pdbx_seq_one_letter_code
_entity_poly.pdbx_strand_id
1 'polypeptide(L)'
;MRRALLFALAVLALPLQAADLKPFSASYTADWKQLPMSGTAERSLAKNANGTWSLNFKASMMIASLTEQSTLRLDKDTLLPQTYHFERDGLGKAKKVDLDFDWSSKTITGSDRGDAVKLPLNRGVLDKSSYQLALQHDVAAGKKSVSYQVVDGDEIDTYDFRVLGTEKVTTKTGQVDAIKVERVRDPSQSKRITELWFAKEWDYLLVQ
;
A
#
# COMPACT_ATOMS: atom_id res chain seq x y z
N MET A 1 51.98 14.51 -35.63
CA MET A 1 51.71 14.28 -34.19
C MET A 1 50.22 14.49 -33.94
N ARG A 2 49.43 13.41 -33.82
CA ARG A 2 47.97 13.47 -33.66
C ARG A 2 47.63 13.69 -32.19
N ARG A 3 47.02 14.84 -31.86
CA ARG A 3 46.52 15.15 -30.51
C ARG A 3 45.15 14.49 -30.34
N ALA A 4 45.06 13.47 -29.49
CA ALA A 4 43.77 12.91 -29.07
C ALA A 4 43.22 13.78 -27.92
N LEU A 5 42.04 14.36 -28.12
CA LEU A 5 41.25 14.96 -27.03
C LEU A 5 40.57 13.83 -26.25
N LEU A 6 40.91 13.70 -24.97
CA LEU A 6 40.19 12.88 -24.02
C LEU A 6 38.97 13.65 -23.51
N PHE A 7 37.77 13.19 -23.89
CA PHE A 7 36.52 13.60 -23.25
C PHE A 7 36.41 12.88 -21.91
N ALA A 8 36.52 13.62 -20.81
CA ALA A 8 36.19 13.11 -19.48
C ALA A 8 34.66 13.07 -19.34
N LEU A 9 34.09 11.86 -19.40
CA LEU A 9 32.68 11.64 -19.11
C LEU A 9 32.52 11.63 -17.58
N ALA A 10 32.14 12.77 -17.00
CA ALA A 10 31.76 12.84 -15.59
C ALA A 10 30.41 12.13 -15.40
N VAL A 11 30.43 10.90 -14.91
CA VAL A 11 29.23 10.21 -14.43
C VAL A 11 28.82 10.90 -13.14
N LEU A 12 27.84 11.81 -13.23
CA LEU A 12 27.09 12.30 -12.08
C LEU A 12 26.27 11.14 -11.53
N ALA A 13 26.84 10.40 -10.57
CA ALA A 13 26.08 9.50 -9.73
C ALA A 13 25.19 10.38 -8.84
N LEU A 14 23.94 10.59 -9.25
CA LEU A 14 22.94 11.14 -8.35
C LEU A 14 22.87 10.19 -7.14
N PRO A 15 22.95 10.69 -5.90
CA PRO A 15 22.72 9.84 -4.76
C PRO A 15 21.32 9.25 -4.93
N LEU A 16 21.23 7.92 -5.01
CA LEU A 16 19.98 7.21 -4.81
C LEU A 16 19.61 7.50 -3.35
N GLN A 17 18.83 8.56 -3.15
CA GLN A 17 18.31 8.87 -1.83
C GLN A 17 17.32 7.75 -1.53
N ALA A 18 17.72 6.84 -0.65
CA ALA A 18 16.82 5.79 -0.17
C ALA A 18 15.55 6.47 0.33
N ALA A 19 14.40 5.99 -0.13
CA ALA A 19 13.13 6.59 0.23
C ALA A 19 12.82 6.18 1.68
N ASP A 20 13.21 7.02 2.64
CA ASP A 20 12.91 6.77 4.05
C ASP A 20 11.39 6.79 4.26
N LEU A 21 10.87 5.77 4.95
CA LEU A 21 9.49 5.78 5.44
C LEU A 21 9.33 6.92 6.45
N LYS A 22 8.27 7.71 6.29
CA LYS A 22 7.91 8.79 7.20
C LYS A 22 6.67 8.40 8.00
N PRO A 23 6.67 8.54 9.34
CA PRO A 23 5.47 8.34 10.13
C PRO A 23 4.35 9.27 9.70
N PHE A 24 3.10 8.80 9.76
CA PHE A 24 1.93 9.63 9.49
C PHE A 24 0.70 9.16 10.28
N SER A 25 -0.30 10.04 10.35
CA SER A 25 -1.66 9.71 10.75
C SER A 25 -2.62 10.46 9.84
N ALA A 26 -3.67 9.79 9.39
CA ALA A 26 -4.68 10.31 8.48
C ALA A 26 -6.07 9.83 8.91
N SER A 27 -7.05 10.72 8.82
CA SER A 27 -8.46 10.43 9.11
C SER A 27 -9.32 10.71 7.89
N TYR A 28 -10.27 9.84 7.63
CA TYR A 28 -11.12 9.83 6.45
C TYR A 28 -12.58 9.73 6.84
N THR A 29 -13.46 10.21 5.97
CA THR A 29 -14.89 9.85 5.98
C THR A 29 -15.10 8.76 4.94
N ALA A 30 -15.85 7.72 5.31
CA ALA A 30 -16.27 6.69 4.37
C ALA A 30 -17.77 6.85 4.10
N ASP A 31 -18.15 7.18 2.87
CA ASP A 31 -19.55 7.34 2.46
C ASP A 31 -20.01 6.14 1.62
N TRP A 32 -21.07 5.48 2.04
CA TRP A 32 -21.66 4.41 1.23
C TRP A 32 -22.74 4.96 0.31
N LYS A 33 -22.43 5.17 -0.98
CA LYS A 33 -23.38 5.81 -1.92
C LYS A 33 -24.79 5.21 -2.02
N GLN A 34 -24.99 3.94 -1.61
CA GLN A 34 -26.27 3.24 -1.74
C GLN A 34 -27.17 3.36 -0.50
N LEU A 35 -26.63 3.79 0.64
CA LEU A 35 -27.38 3.96 1.90
C LEU A 35 -26.90 5.25 2.56
N PRO A 36 -27.76 6.05 3.20
CA PRO A 36 -27.36 7.31 3.84
C PRO A 36 -26.59 7.06 5.15
N MET A 37 -25.48 6.34 5.06
CA MET A 37 -24.60 5.97 6.15
C MET A 37 -23.19 6.44 5.82
N SER A 38 -22.62 7.19 6.75
CA SER A 38 -21.22 7.55 6.77
C SER A 38 -20.52 6.86 7.92
N GLY A 39 -19.25 6.58 7.73
CA GLY A 39 -18.34 6.06 8.73
C GLY A 39 -17.08 6.91 8.78
N THR A 40 -16.21 6.57 9.72
CA THR A 40 -14.88 7.15 9.82
C THR A 40 -13.85 6.07 9.56
N ALA A 41 -12.71 6.47 8.99
CA ALA A 41 -11.54 5.62 8.95
C ALA A 41 -10.30 6.37 9.41
N GLU A 42 -9.34 5.64 9.95
CA GLU A 42 -8.05 6.13 10.38
C GLU A 42 -6.97 5.25 9.78
N ARG A 43 -5.89 5.85 9.31
CA ARG A 43 -4.68 5.15 8.84
C ARG A 43 -3.47 5.76 9.51
N SER A 44 -2.53 4.95 9.95
CA SER A 44 -1.29 5.43 10.56
C SER A 44 -0.09 4.55 10.24
N LEU A 45 1.08 5.17 10.21
CA LEU A 45 2.37 4.51 10.10
C LEU A 45 3.27 5.01 11.23
N ALA A 46 3.81 4.10 12.03
CA ALA A 46 4.69 4.42 13.14
C ALA A 46 5.94 3.53 13.13
N LYS A 47 7.09 4.10 13.52
CA LYS A 47 8.34 3.35 13.69
C LYS A 47 8.41 2.80 15.11
N ASN A 48 8.72 1.52 15.24
CA ASN A 48 8.84 0.81 16.49
C ASN A 48 10.28 0.85 17.03
N ALA A 49 10.43 0.65 18.34
CA ALA A 49 11.75 0.66 19.01
C ALA A 49 12.71 -0.43 18.50
N ASN A 50 12.18 -1.55 18.02
CA ASN A 50 12.95 -2.66 17.43
C ASN A 50 13.30 -2.44 15.94
N GLY A 51 13.01 -1.27 15.38
CA GLY A 51 13.31 -0.92 14.00
C GLY A 51 12.27 -1.39 12.96
N THR A 52 11.21 -2.09 13.37
CA THR A 52 10.07 -2.36 12.48
C THR A 52 9.14 -1.15 12.38
N TRP A 53 8.16 -1.24 11.49
CA TRP A 53 7.10 -0.27 11.32
C TRP A 53 5.75 -0.92 11.53
N SER A 54 4.82 -0.21 12.16
CA SER A 54 3.42 -0.62 12.28
C SER A 54 2.55 0.27 11.40
N LEU A 55 1.90 -0.35 10.42
CA LEU A 55 0.92 0.26 9.53
C LEU A 55 -0.47 -0.22 9.99
N ASN A 56 -1.30 0.71 10.44
CA ASN A 56 -2.63 0.40 10.94
C ASN A 56 -3.68 1.10 10.09
N PHE A 57 -4.79 0.42 9.85
CA PHE A 57 -6.00 0.98 9.30
C PHE A 57 -7.20 0.50 10.12
N LYS A 58 -8.10 1.41 10.44
CA LYS A 58 -9.36 1.10 11.13
C LYS A 58 -10.47 1.89 10.48
N ALA A 59 -11.55 1.22 10.10
CA ALA A 59 -12.76 1.85 9.63
C ALA A 59 -13.95 1.37 10.47
N SER A 60 -14.88 2.28 10.74
CA SER A 60 -16.08 1.97 11.49
C SER A 60 -17.27 2.78 11.00
N MET A 61 -18.41 2.11 10.93
CA MET A 61 -19.75 2.67 10.77
C MET A 61 -20.67 1.99 11.78
N MET A 62 -21.91 2.48 11.93
CA MET A 62 -22.85 2.01 12.97
C MET A 62 -23.01 0.48 13.05
N ILE A 63 -22.91 -0.22 11.92
CA ILE A 63 -23.21 -1.67 11.79
C ILE A 63 -22.08 -2.47 11.13
N ALA A 64 -20.89 -1.89 10.96
CA ALA A 64 -19.76 -2.59 10.39
C ALA A 64 -18.43 -2.01 10.87
N SER A 65 -17.42 -2.86 10.95
CA SER A 65 -16.06 -2.46 11.25
C SER A 65 -15.07 -3.21 10.39
N LEU A 66 -13.90 -2.59 10.20
CA LEU A 66 -12.77 -3.19 9.53
C LEU A 66 -11.51 -2.73 10.25
N THR A 67 -10.65 -3.67 10.63
CA THR A 67 -9.32 -3.43 11.18
C THR A 67 -8.30 -4.14 10.31
N GLU A 68 -7.21 -3.45 10.02
CA GLU A 68 -6.08 -3.98 9.27
C GLU A 68 -4.79 -3.52 9.93
N GLN A 69 -3.87 -4.43 10.19
CA GLN A 69 -2.61 -4.15 10.88
C GLN A 69 -1.51 -4.92 10.17
N SER A 70 -0.48 -4.22 9.72
CA SER A 70 0.73 -4.81 9.15
C SER A 70 1.94 -4.34 9.97
N THR A 71 2.79 -5.29 10.37
CA THR A 71 4.14 -4.97 10.84
C THR A 71 5.11 -5.26 9.71
N LEU A 72 5.98 -4.32 9.38
CA LEU A 72 6.92 -4.47 8.28
C LEU A 72 8.33 -4.00 8.64
N ARG A 73 9.32 -4.49 7.90
CA ARG A 73 10.67 -3.93 7.86
C ARG A 73 10.87 -3.23 6.53
N LEU A 74 11.69 -2.20 6.55
CA LEU A 74 12.22 -1.57 5.35
C LEU A 74 13.68 -2.01 5.20
N ASP A 75 13.97 -2.72 4.11
CA ASP A 75 15.33 -3.12 3.74
C ASP A 75 15.70 -2.42 2.43
N LYS A 76 16.51 -1.35 2.54
CA LYS A 76 16.73 -0.36 1.49
C LYS A 76 15.39 0.23 1.04
N ASP A 77 14.97 0.02 -0.20
CA ASP A 77 13.68 0.47 -0.71
C ASP A 77 12.65 -0.68 -0.81
N THR A 78 12.94 -1.84 -0.20
CA THR A 78 12.02 -2.98 -0.22
C THR A 78 11.25 -3.09 1.09
N LEU A 79 9.92 -3.02 0.99
CA LEU A 79 9.03 -3.36 2.10
C LEU A 79 9.00 -4.88 2.29
N LEU A 80 9.23 -5.33 3.52
CA LEU A 80 9.20 -6.72 3.92
C LEU A 80 8.17 -6.88 5.04
N PRO A 81 6.90 -7.22 4.74
CA PRO A 81 5.91 -7.58 5.76
C PRO A 81 6.45 -8.64 6.71
N GLN A 82 6.10 -8.56 7.98
CA GLN A 82 6.48 -9.52 9.03
C GLN A 82 5.22 -10.21 9.55
N THR A 83 4.18 -9.44 9.85
CA THR A 83 2.87 -9.94 10.26
C THR A 83 1.78 -9.11 9.61
N TYR A 84 0.64 -9.74 9.36
CA TYR A 84 -0.56 -9.08 8.85
C TYR A 84 -1.79 -9.64 9.54
N HIS A 85 -2.63 -8.74 10.04
CA HIS A 85 -3.93 -9.04 10.61
C HIS A 85 -5.00 -8.23 9.89
N PHE A 86 -6.09 -8.89 9.52
CA PHE A 86 -7.28 -8.27 8.97
C PHE A 86 -8.51 -8.85 9.65
N GLU A 87 -9.41 -7.97 10.05
CA GLU A 87 -10.70 -8.35 10.58
C GLU A 87 -11.77 -7.43 10.01
N ARG A 88 -12.83 -8.04 9.48
CA ARG A 88 -14.04 -7.34 9.06
C ARG A 88 -15.24 -8.00 9.72
N ASP A 89 -16.05 -7.17 10.37
CA ASP A 89 -17.25 -7.59 11.07
C ASP A 89 -18.46 -6.69 10.73
N GLY A 90 -19.66 -7.17 11.03
CA GLY A 90 -20.93 -6.50 10.79
C GLY A 90 -21.57 -6.90 9.46
N LEU A 91 -21.91 -5.92 8.61
CA LEU A 91 -22.63 -6.19 7.36
C LEU A 91 -21.85 -7.08 6.37
N GLY A 92 -22.32 -8.32 6.21
CA GLY A 92 -21.80 -9.30 5.26
C GLY A 92 -21.16 -10.49 5.97
N LYS A 93 -20.38 -11.28 5.22
CA LYS A 93 -19.62 -12.39 5.82
C LYS A 93 -18.45 -11.82 6.61
N ALA A 94 -18.40 -12.10 7.90
CA ALA A 94 -17.22 -11.86 8.71
C ALA A 94 -15.99 -12.49 8.03
N LYS A 95 -14.86 -11.78 8.10
CA LYS A 95 -13.59 -12.29 7.57
C LYS A 95 -12.49 -11.92 8.57
N LYS A 96 -11.71 -12.94 8.95
CA LYS A 96 -10.50 -12.77 9.73
C LYS A 96 -9.35 -13.42 8.96
N VAL A 97 -8.22 -12.72 8.86
CA VAL A 97 -7.00 -13.21 8.24
C VAL A 97 -5.84 -12.86 9.16
N ASP A 98 -5.00 -13.85 9.46
CA ASP A 98 -3.76 -13.69 10.20
C ASP A 98 -2.65 -14.32 9.38
N LEU A 99 -1.58 -13.60 9.09
CA LEU A 99 -0.44 -14.07 8.31
C LEU A 99 0.88 -13.71 8.98
N ASP A 100 1.80 -14.66 8.98
CA ASP A 100 3.20 -14.52 9.38
C ASP A 100 4.10 -14.70 8.16
N PHE A 101 5.01 -13.75 7.96
CA PHE A 101 5.96 -13.72 6.84
C PHE A 101 7.35 -14.13 7.33
N ASP A 102 7.65 -15.42 7.26
CA ASP A 102 8.94 -15.95 7.67
C ASP A 102 9.96 -15.87 6.53
N TRP A 103 10.75 -14.80 6.55
CA TRP A 103 11.81 -14.55 5.58
C TRP A 103 12.99 -15.54 5.69
N SER A 104 13.15 -16.23 6.82
CA SER A 104 14.21 -17.22 7.01
C SER A 104 13.86 -18.54 6.33
N SER A 105 12.63 -19.02 6.53
CA SER A 105 12.11 -20.23 5.88
C SER A 105 11.47 -19.98 4.51
N LYS A 106 11.38 -18.71 4.08
CA LYS A 106 10.78 -18.26 2.81
C LYS A 106 9.35 -18.77 2.63
N THR A 107 8.57 -18.70 3.71
CA THR A 107 7.18 -19.18 3.73
C THR A 107 6.28 -18.13 4.41
N ILE A 108 5.08 -17.94 3.88
CA ILE A 108 3.98 -17.28 4.57
C ILE A 108 3.10 -18.36 5.18
N THR A 109 2.78 -18.24 6.46
CA THR A 109 1.85 -19.15 7.16
C THR A 109 0.77 -18.37 7.87
N GLY A 110 -0.36 -18.99 8.18
CA GLY A 110 -1.40 -18.32 8.97
C GLY A 110 -2.78 -18.93 8.75
N SER A 111 -3.81 -18.08 8.74
CA SER A 111 -5.18 -18.50 8.44
C SER A 111 -5.99 -17.46 7.68
N ASP A 112 -6.90 -17.90 6.80
CA ASP A 112 -7.99 -17.11 6.22
C ASP A 112 -9.31 -17.78 6.60
N ARG A 113 -10.18 -17.09 7.35
CA ARG A 113 -11.46 -17.61 7.87
C ARG A 113 -11.33 -18.94 8.65
N GLY A 114 -10.18 -19.16 9.28
CA GLY A 114 -9.89 -20.35 10.07
C GLY A 114 -9.24 -21.49 9.28
N ASP A 115 -9.20 -21.41 7.94
CA ASP A 115 -8.49 -22.36 7.11
C ASP A 115 -6.99 -22.01 7.07
N ALA A 116 -6.13 -23.03 7.17
CA ALA A 116 -4.69 -22.83 7.23
C ALA A 116 -4.13 -22.31 5.90
N VAL A 117 -3.31 -21.26 5.97
CA VAL A 117 -2.59 -20.69 4.82
C VAL A 117 -1.14 -21.14 4.85
N LYS A 118 -0.61 -21.56 3.70
CA LYS A 118 0.82 -21.79 3.49
C LYS A 118 1.21 -21.43 2.05
N LEU A 119 2.01 -20.39 1.89
CA LEU A 119 2.40 -19.84 0.59
C LEU A 119 3.91 -19.62 0.49
N PRO A 120 4.51 -19.66 -0.72
CA PRO A 120 5.92 -19.32 -0.90
C PRO A 120 6.15 -17.82 -0.67
N LEU A 121 7.19 -17.46 0.08
CA LEU A 121 7.56 -16.06 0.31
C LEU A 121 8.76 -15.68 -0.55
N ASN A 122 8.48 -15.01 -1.66
CA ASN A 122 9.50 -14.37 -2.49
C ASN A 122 9.70 -12.91 -2.08
N ARG A 123 10.92 -12.39 -2.28
CA ARG A 123 11.21 -10.99 -1.99
C ARG A 123 10.31 -10.07 -2.83
N GLY A 124 9.67 -9.11 -2.17
CA GLY A 124 8.73 -8.18 -2.79
C GLY A 124 7.27 -8.61 -2.76
N VAL A 125 6.94 -9.77 -2.18
CA VAL A 125 5.55 -10.10 -1.84
C VAL A 125 5.08 -9.19 -0.70
N LEU A 126 3.91 -8.59 -0.88
CA LEU A 126 3.31 -7.62 0.03
C LEU A 126 2.00 -8.16 0.61
N ASP A 127 1.56 -7.58 1.71
CA ASP A 127 0.18 -7.74 2.22
C ASP A 127 -0.74 -6.62 1.68
N LYS A 128 -2.03 -6.71 2.01
CA LYS A 128 -3.06 -5.78 1.48
C LYS A 128 -2.94 -4.33 1.99
N SER A 129 -2.12 -4.09 3.01
CA SER A 129 -1.83 -2.77 3.54
C SER A 129 -0.53 -2.20 2.98
N SER A 130 0.52 -3.01 2.93
CA SER A 130 1.87 -2.62 2.54
C SER A 130 2.00 -2.35 1.03
N TYR A 131 1.18 -2.97 0.16
CA TYR A 131 1.16 -2.58 -1.26
C TYR A 131 0.79 -1.11 -1.46
N GLN A 132 -0.07 -0.55 -0.60
CA GLN A 132 -0.48 0.85 -0.74
C GLN A 132 0.67 1.81 -0.39
N LEU A 133 1.55 1.42 0.54
CA LEU A 133 2.80 2.15 0.81
C LEU A 133 3.77 2.03 -0.37
N ALA A 134 3.97 0.82 -0.91
CA ALA A 134 4.81 0.63 -2.10
C ALA A 134 4.30 1.50 -3.27
N LEU A 135 2.98 1.53 -3.47
CA LEU A 135 2.34 2.36 -4.49
C LEU A 135 2.55 3.86 -4.26
N GLN A 136 2.43 4.33 -3.01
CA GLN A 136 2.74 5.72 -2.65
C GLN A 136 4.19 6.09 -3.03
N HIS A 137 5.17 5.24 -2.69
CA HIS A 137 6.57 5.47 -3.04
C HIS A 137 6.80 5.48 -4.56
N ASP A 138 6.19 4.54 -5.27
CA ASP A 138 6.34 4.42 -6.72
C ASP A 138 5.70 5.59 -7.47
N VAL A 139 4.56 6.08 -6.99
CA VAL A 139 3.91 7.29 -7.50
C VAL A 139 4.77 8.53 -7.24
N ALA A 140 5.35 8.64 -6.04
CA ALA A 140 6.29 9.71 -5.70
C ALA A 140 7.54 9.70 -6.60
N ALA A 141 8.03 8.50 -6.96
CA ALA A 141 9.12 8.31 -7.92
C ALA A 141 8.71 8.55 -9.38
N GLY A 142 7.46 8.94 -9.65
CA GLY A 142 6.97 9.29 -10.97
C GLY A 142 6.62 8.09 -11.87
N LYS A 143 6.59 6.86 -11.34
CA LYS A 143 6.20 5.67 -12.10
C LYS A 143 4.76 5.83 -12.60
N LYS A 144 4.51 5.36 -13.82
CA LYS A 144 3.20 5.49 -14.50
C LYS A 144 2.37 4.21 -14.47
N SER A 145 3.04 3.07 -14.39
CA SER A 145 2.41 1.75 -14.22
C SER A 145 3.29 0.91 -13.32
N VAL A 146 2.68 0.12 -12.44
CA VAL A 146 3.36 -0.74 -11.48
C VAL A 146 2.55 -2.01 -11.24
N SER A 147 3.23 -3.07 -10.80
CA SER A 147 2.63 -4.37 -10.51
C SER A 147 3.21 -4.91 -9.22
N TYR A 148 2.37 -5.50 -8.37
CA TYR A 148 2.77 -6.07 -7.08
C TYR A 148 2.26 -7.49 -6.92
N GLN A 149 3.06 -8.33 -6.28
CA GLN A 149 2.60 -9.62 -5.76
C GLN A 149 2.03 -9.39 -4.36
N VAL A 150 0.74 -9.68 -4.16
CA VAL A 150 0.02 -9.38 -2.92
C VAL A 150 -0.64 -10.64 -2.39
N VAL A 151 -0.40 -10.97 -1.12
CA VAL A 151 -1.12 -12.05 -0.46
C VAL A 151 -2.57 -11.59 -0.21
N ASP A 152 -3.55 -12.29 -0.78
CA ASP A 152 -4.97 -12.03 -0.58
C ASP A 152 -5.67 -13.27 -0.02
N GLY A 153 -5.61 -13.43 1.30
CA GLY A 153 -6.16 -14.61 1.95
C GLY A 153 -5.21 -15.80 1.83
N ASP A 154 -5.60 -16.80 1.05
CA ASP A 154 -4.90 -18.06 0.85
C ASP A 154 -4.13 -18.16 -0.48
N GLU A 155 -4.09 -17.09 -1.27
CA GLU A 155 -3.34 -17.02 -2.53
C GLU A 155 -2.47 -15.76 -2.65
N ILE A 156 -1.55 -15.78 -3.64
CA ILE A 156 -0.76 -14.60 -4.03
C ILE A 156 -1.30 -14.10 -5.37
N ASP A 157 -1.85 -12.91 -5.36
CA ASP A 157 -2.42 -12.23 -6.50
C ASP A 157 -1.44 -11.21 -7.11
N THR A 158 -1.60 -10.96 -8.41
CA THR A 158 -0.95 -9.82 -9.07
C THR A 158 -1.88 -8.61 -9.08
N TYR A 159 -1.43 -7.52 -8.48
CA TYR A 159 -2.16 -6.25 -8.46
C TYR A 159 -1.47 -5.24 -9.39
N ASP A 160 -2.10 -4.96 -10.53
CA ASP A 160 -1.62 -3.99 -11.49
C ASP A 160 -2.26 -2.61 -11.28
N PHE A 161 -1.46 -1.56 -11.42
CA PHE A 161 -1.91 -0.17 -11.26
C PHE A 161 -1.43 0.71 -12.41
N ARG A 162 -2.23 1.73 -12.73
CA ARG A 162 -1.87 2.79 -13.69
C ARG A 162 -2.20 4.17 -13.14
N VAL A 163 -1.34 5.15 -13.41
CA VAL A 163 -1.57 6.56 -13.13
C VAL A 163 -2.52 7.14 -14.17
N LEU A 164 -3.59 7.79 -13.72
CA LEU A 164 -4.59 8.45 -14.57
C LEU A 164 -4.33 9.95 -14.77
N GLY A 165 -3.55 10.57 -13.89
CA GLY A 165 -3.21 11.99 -13.99
C GLY A 165 -3.20 12.69 -12.64
N THR A 166 -3.20 14.02 -12.67
CA THR A 166 -3.33 14.86 -11.48
C THR A 166 -4.69 15.55 -11.49
N GLU A 167 -5.37 15.58 -10.35
CA GLU A 167 -6.62 16.33 -10.17
C GLU A 167 -6.70 16.96 -8.78
N LYS A 168 -7.56 17.98 -8.63
CA LYS A 168 -7.83 18.62 -7.34
C LYS A 168 -8.80 17.77 -6.53
N VAL A 169 -8.37 17.37 -5.33
CA VAL A 169 -9.20 16.64 -4.36
C VAL A 169 -9.60 17.57 -3.23
N THR A 170 -10.90 17.59 -2.91
CA THR A 170 -11.41 18.33 -1.75
C THR A 170 -11.43 17.41 -0.54
N THR A 171 -10.71 17.80 0.51
CA THR A 171 -10.66 17.11 1.80
C THR A 171 -11.23 18.02 2.90
N LYS A 172 -11.44 17.48 4.11
CA LYS A 172 -11.85 18.29 5.27
C LYS A 172 -10.80 19.32 5.68
N THR A 173 -9.52 19.12 5.31
CA THR A 173 -8.42 20.03 5.63
C THR A 173 -8.10 21.02 4.50
N GLY A 174 -8.85 20.99 3.40
CA GLY A 174 -8.68 21.88 2.24
C GLY A 174 -8.60 21.13 0.91
N GLN A 175 -8.25 21.86 -0.16
CA GLN A 175 -8.02 21.27 -1.48
C GLN A 175 -6.54 20.98 -1.69
N VAL A 176 -6.24 19.85 -2.33
CA VAL A 176 -4.86 19.41 -2.61
C VAL A 176 -4.77 18.85 -4.03
N ASP A 177 -3.62 19.02 -4.69
CA ASP A 177 -3.38 18.39 -5.99
C ASP A 177 -2.92 16.95 -5.75
N ALA A 178 -3.71 15.97 -6.20
CA ALA A 178 -3.44 14.57 -5.98
C ALA A 178 -3.24 13.80 -7.29
N ILE A 179 -2.34 12.83 -7.28
CA ILE A 179 -2.16 11.88 -8.38
C ILE A 179 -3.20 10.77 -8.23
N LYS A 180 -4.07 10.66 -9.22
CA LYS A 180 -5.07 9.61 -9.30
C LYS A 180 -4.47 8.35 -9.91
N VAL A 181 -4.68 7.22 -9.26
CA VAL A 181 -4.20 5.89 -9.67
C VAL A 181 -5.35 4.91 -9.63
N GLU A 182 -5.41 4.01 -10.59
CA GLU A 182 -6.44 2.97 -10.66
C GLU A 182 -5.82 1.58 -10.59
N ARG A 183 -6.46 0.67 -9.86
CA ARG A 183 -6.16 -0.77 -9.96
C ARG A 183 -6.78 -1.33 -11.24
N VAL A 184 -5.93 -1.80 -12.14
CA VAL A 184 -6.31 -2.46 -13.39
C VAL A 184 -6.75 -3.88 -13.08
N ARG A 185 -7.90 -4.30 -13.61
CA ARG A 185 -8.45 -5.66 -13.48
C ARG A 185 -9.04 -6.10 -14.81
N ASP A 186 -9.12 -7.41 -15.01
CA ASP A 186 -9.90 -7.97 -16.11
C ASP A 186 -11.40 -7.69 -15.86
N PRO A 187 -12.08 -6.93 -16.74
CA PRO A 187 -13.49 -6.61 -16.58
C PRO A 187 -14.41 -7.83 -16.70
N SER A 188 -13.93 -8.95 -17.26
CA SER A 188 -14.65 -10.22 -17.29
C SER A 188 -14.70 -10.89 -15.91
N GLN A 189 -13.71 -10.64 -15.05
CA GLN A 189 -13.60 -11.20 -13.70
C GLN A 189 -14.28 -10.32 -12.66
N SER A 190 -14.21 -8.99 -12.80
CA SER A 190 -14.80 -8.07 -11.84
C SER A 190 -15.17 -6.72 -12.45
N LYS A 191 -16.36 -6.21 -12.06
CA LYS A 191 -16.79 -4.83 -12.36
C LYS A 191 -16.32 -3.82 -11.32
N ARG A 192 -15.54 -4.24 -10.30
CA ARG A 192 -15.10 -3.37 -9.21
C ARG A 192 -14.02 -2.40 -9.69
N ILE A 193 -14.31 -1.11 -9.54
CA ILE A 193 -13.33 -0.03 -9.72
C ILE A 193 -12.66 0.26 -8.38
N THR A 194 -11.35 0.50 -8.40
CA THR A 194 -10.60 0.96 -7.22
C THR A 194 -9.66 2.04 -7.68
N GLU A 195 -9.90 3.25 -7.19
CA GLU A 195 -9.11 4.43 -7.46
C GLU A 195 -8.52 4.92 -6.14
N LEU A 196 -7.30 5.44 -6.21
CA LEU A 196 -6.53 5.95 -5.08
C LEU A 196 -5.96 7.32 -5.45
N TRP A 197 -5.98 8.25 -4.51
CA TRP A 197 -5.46 9.60 -4.71
C TRP A 197 -4.30 9.88 -3.77
N PHE A 198 -3.14 10.25 -4.33
CA PHE A 198 -1.93 10.53 -3.57
C PHE A 198 -1.60 12.03 -3.62
N ALA A 199 -1.69 12.71 -2.47
CA ALA A 199 -1.53 14.17 -2.36
C ALA A 199 -0.07 14.61 -2.50
N LYS A 200 0.25 15.36 -3.56
CA LYS A 200 1.63 15.70 -3.93
C LYS A 200 2.35 16.51 -2.84
N GLU A 201 1.63 17.43 -2.22
CA GLU A 201 2.16 18.34 -1.20
C GLU A 201 2.30 17.67 0.18
N TRP A 202 1.72 16.47 0.38
CA TRP A 202 1.70 15.75 1.65
C TRP A 202 2.53 14.46 1.59
N ASP A 203 3.72 14.53 0.99
CA ASP A 203 4.60 13.36 0.80
C ASP A 203 3.89 12.20 0.07
N TYR A 204 3.01 12.53 -0.88
CA TYR A 204 2.19 11.57 -1.63
C TYR A 204 1.29 10.71 -0.75
N LEU A 205 0.87 11.20 0.42
CA LEU A 205 -0.05 10.48 1.29
C LEU A 205 -1.35 10.12 0.55
N LEU A 206 -1.84 8.90 0.77
CA LEU A 206 -3.14 8.46 0.29
C LEU A 206 -4.26 9.26 0.96
N VAL A 207 -5.02 10.05 0.19
CA VAL A 207 -6.06 10.96 0.70
C VAL A 207 -7.49 10.54 0.36
N GLN A 208 -7.68 9.66 -0.62
CA GLN A 208 -8.98 9.14 -1.03
C GLN A 208 -8.84 7.79 -1.74
#